data_AF-A0A6N7KZJ3-F1
#
_entry.id   AF-A0A6N7KZJ3-F1
#
_cell.length_a   1.000
_cell.length_b   1.000
_cell.length_c   1.000
_cell.angle_alpha   90.00
_cell.angle_beta   90.00
_cell.angle_gamma   90.00
#
_symmetry.space_group_name_H-M   'P 1'
#
loop_
_entity.id
_entity.type
_entity.pdbx_description
1 polymer ?
#
loop_
_entity_poly.entity_id
_entity_poly.type
_entity_poly.pdbx_seq_one_letter_code
_entity_poly.pdbx_strand_id
1 'polypeptide(L)'
;MSSTGDDTAVGGLCAVHVPRTARTVTDLPRLTRFPAVQPGQPAIERLTPTSELIGYRGPTACAAAGITYRQLDYWARTGLLEPSVRSAYPATSQRLYSFRDILLLKIVKRLLDAGVSLQNIRVAVAHLQSADQADLTGLTLMCDGATVYECTTAQQVVDLLKGGHGVFGIAVGAVWQELELALGRLHAERTDTGETLVGHDPADELAQRRNRAV
;
A
#
# COMPACT_ATOMS: atom_id res chain seq x y z
N MET A 1 -2.17 -40.53 -66.23
CA MET A 1 -2.44 -40.63 -67.68
C MET A 1 -3.45 -41.76 -67.83
N SER A 2 -4.72 -41.59 -68.16
CA SER A 2 -5.50 -40.48 -68.70
C SER A 2 -6.96 -40.83 -68.36
N SER A 3 -7.72 -39.96 -67.69
CA SER A 3 -9.17 -40.14 -67.55
C SER A 3 -9.84 -39.09 -68.42
N THR A 4 -10.42 -39.57 -69.50
CA THR A 4 -11.29 -38.86 -70.44
C THR A 4 -12.57 -38.47 -69.70
N GLY A 5 -12.99 -37.22 -69.86
CA GLY A 5 -14.30 -36.77 -69.41
C GLY A 5 -15.41 -37.26 -70.34
N ASP A 6 -16.62 -37.34 -69.81
CA ASP A 6 -17.82 -37.15 -70.63
C ASP A 6 -18.85 -36.35 -69.83
N ASP A 7 -19.42 -35.40 -70.54
CA ASP A 7 -20.20 -34.25 -70.08
C ASP A 7 -21.66 -34.50 -70.47
N THR A 8 -22.62 -34.19 -69.60
CA THR A 8 -24.01 -33.99 -70.06
C THR A 8 -24.79 -33.14 -69.06
N ALA A 9 -24.89 -31.86 -69.41
CA ALA A 9 -25.76 -30.88 -68.80
C ALA A 9 -27.23 -31.11 -69.18
N VAL A 10 -28.14 -30.95 -68.21
CA VAL A 10 -29.53 -30.55 -68.46
C VAL A 10 -30.03 -29.63 -67.33
N GLY A 11 -30.38 -28.40 -67.70
CA GLY A 11 -31.63 -27.79 -67.26
C GLY A 11 -31.59 -26.80 -66.08
N GLY A 12 -31.93 -25.54 -66.39
CA GLY A 12 -33.00 -24.88 -65.63
C GLY A 12 -32.63 -23.69 -64.75
N LEU A 13 -32.79 -22.51 -65.36
CA LEU A 13 -32.90 -21.16 -64.79
C LEU A 13 -33.71 -21.07 -63.47
N CYS A 14 -33.20 -20.29 -62.51
CA CYS A 14 -33.94 -19.19 -61.86
C CYS A 14 -33.05 -18.48 -60.82
N ALA A 15 -32.48 -17.34 -61.21
CA ALA A 15 -31.79 -16.43 -60.30
C ALA A 15 -32.83 -15.69 -59.44
N VAL A 16 -32.92 -16.03 -58.15
CA VAL A 16 -33.70 -15.25 -57.19
C VAL A 16 -32.82 -14.11 -56.69
N HIS A 17 -33.00 -12.94 -57.30
CA HIS A 17 -32.49 -11.67 -56.80
C HIS A 17 -33.25 -11.32 -55.51
N VAL A 18 -32.63 -11.53 -54.35
CA VAL A 18 -33.15 -11.04 -53.07
C VAL A 18 -32.69 -9.58 -52.91
N PRO A 19 -33.60 -8.60 -52.76
CA PRO A 19 -33.20 -7.22 -52.53
C PRO A 19 -32.54 -7.12 -51.16
N ARG A 20 -31.35 -6.53 -51.14
CA ARG A 20 -30.58 -6.25 -49.93
C ARG A 20 -31.31 -5.14 -49.16
N THR A 21 -32.25 -5.50 -48.30
CA THR A 21 -32.88 -4.56 -47.37
C THR A 21 -31.80 -4.02 -46.44
N ALA A 22 -31.68 -2.69 -46.43
CA ALA A 22 -30.79 -1.97 -45.54
C ALA A 22 -31.12 -2.37 -44.10
N ARG A 23 -30.18 -3.02 -43.41
CA ARG A 23 -30.22 -3.16 -41.96
C ARG A 23 -30.15 -1.74 -41.38
N THR A 24 -31.27 -1.25 -40.88
CA THR A 24 -31.30 -0.16 -39.92
C THR A 24 -30.42 -0.57 -38.75
N VAL A 25 -29.26 0.09 -38.63
CA VAL A 25 -28.41 -0.01 -37.45
C VAL A 25 -29.21 0.65 -36.33
N THR A 26 -29.88 -0.16 -35.50
CA THR A 26 -30.50 0.34 -34.27
C THR A 26 -29.37 0.82 -33.38
N ASP A 27 -29.22 2.14 -33.28
CA ASP A 27 -28.29 2.80 -32.38
C ASP A 27 -28.74 2.50 -30.95
N LEU A 28 -28.17 1.44 -30.35
CA LEU A 28 -28.40 1.13 -28.95
C LEU A 28 -27.78 2.27 -28.13
N PRO A 29 -28.50 2.84 -27.14
CA PRO A 29 -27.93 3.88 -26.31
C PRO A 29 -26.63 3.36 -25.70
N ARG A 30 -25.60 4.22 -25.65
CA ARG A 30 -24.32 3.96 -24.95
C ARG A 30 -24.59 3.84 -23.45
N LEU A 31 -25.23 2.76 -23.04
CA LEU A 31 -25.30 2.33 -21.66
C LEU A 31 -23.86 2.02 -21.28
N THR A 32 -23.33 2.73 -20.30
CA THR A 32 -22.08 2.39 -19.63
C THR A 32 -22.16 0.91 -19.25
N ARG A 33 -21.36 0.07 -19.91
CA ARG A 33 -21.19 -1.33 -19.51
C ARG A 33 -20.49 -1.33 -18.16
N PHE A 34 -21.26 -1.47 -17.10
CA PHE A 34 -20.72 -1.96 -15.84
C PHE A 34 -20.43 -3.45 -16.02
N PRO A 35 -19.24 -3.96 -15.67
CA PRO A 35 -19.01 -5.39 -15.67
C PRO A 35 -20.03 -6.03 -14.71
N ALA A 36 -20.78 -7.01 -15.21
CA ALA A 36 -21.64 -7.81 -14.35
C ALA A 36 -20.74 -8.55 -13.34
N VAL A 37 -20.95 -8.31 -12.05
CA VAL A 37 -20.32 -9.10 -10.98
C VAL A 37 -20.76 -10.54 -11.20
N GLN A 38 -19.83 -11.44 -11.52
CA GLN A 38 -20.15 -12.84 -11.75
C GLN A 38 -20.35 -13.54 -10.39
N PRO A 39 -21.46 -14.28 -10.20
CA PRO A 39 -21.65 -15.08 -9.00
C PRO A 39 -20.53 -16.14 -8.94
N GLY A 40 -19.73 -16.11 -7.86
CA GLY A 40 -18.58 -17.00 -7.67
C GLY A 40 -17.21 -16.35 -7.83
N GLN A 41 -17.12 -15.09 -8.27
CA GLN A 41 -15.90 -14.32 -8.01
C GLN A 41 -15.82 -14.08 -6.50
N PRO A 42 -14.71 -14.43 -5.82
CA PRO A 42 -14.54 -14.02 -4.44
C PRO A 42 -14.71 -12.51 -4.41
N ALA A 43 -15.51 -11.99 -3.48
CA ALA A 43 -15.51 -10.57 -3.22
C ALA A 43 -14.04 -10.19 -3.09
N ILE A 44 -13.53 -9.31 -3.96
CA ILE A 44 -12.18 -8.79 -3.81
C ILE A 44 -12.24 -8.03 -2.50
N GLU A 45 -11.90 -8.69 -1.41
CA GLU A 45 -11.83 -8.12 -0.09
C GLU A 45 -10.75 -7.06 -0.20
N ARG A 46 -11.18 -5.80 -0.28
CA ARG A 46 -10.27 -4.67 -0.33
C ARG A 46 -9.71 -4.49 1.07
N LEU A 47 -8.68 -5.27 1.38
CA LEU A 47 -7.93 -5.13 2.61
C LEU A 47 -7.28 -3.75 2.63
N THR A 48 -7.56 -2.97 3.66
CA THR A 48 -6.97 -1.64 3.86
C THR A 48 -5.53 -1.77 4.37
N PRO A 49 -4.65 -0.79 4.13
CA PRO A 49 -3.28 -0.83 4.64
C PRO A 49 -3.14 -1.07 6.14
N THR A 50 -4.16 -0.68 6.91
CA THR A 50 -4.28 -0.78 8.37
C THR A 50 -4.78 -2.16 8.85
N SER A 51 -5.18 -3.05 7.94
CA SER A 51 -5.66 -4.39 8.27
C SER A 51 -4.55 -5.23 8.92
N GLU A 52 -4.90 -5.97 9.97
CA GLU A 52 -4.00 -6.94 10.63
C GLU A 52 -3.63 -8.12 9.71
N LEU A 53 -4.40 -8.34 8.64
CA LEU A 53 -4.13 -9.34 7.62
C LEU A 53 -3.06 -8.90 6.61
N ILE A 54 -2.50 -7.70 6.76
CA ILE A 54 -1.47 -7.16 5.87
C ILE A 54 -0.15 -6.95 6.62
N GLY A 55 0.94 -7.41 6.01
CA GLY A 55 2.31 -7.12 6.40
C GLY A 55 3.14 -6.57 5.23
N TYR A 56 4.19 -5.82 5.55
CA TYR A 56 5.05 -5.17 4.56
C TYR A 56 6.48 -5.63 4.72
N ARG A 57 7.13 -5.93 3.59
CA ARG A 57 8.55 -6.31 3.57
C ARG A 57 9.44 -5.11 3.84
N GLY A 58 10.70 -5.39 4.24
CA GLY A 58 11.71 -4.37 4.52
C GLY A 58 11.84 -3.26 3.45
N PRO A 59 11.91 -3.57 2.14
CA PRO A 59 11.96 -2.54 1.10
C PRO A 59 10.75 -1.61 1.10
N THR A 60 9.53 -2.16 1.20
CA THR A 60 8.30 -1.36 1.29
C THR A 60 8.28 -0.51 2.55
N ALA A 61 8.65 -1.08 3.71
CA ALA A 61 8.73 -0.36 4.97
C ALA A 61 9.74 0.81 4.90
N CYS A 62 10.91 0.58 4.29
CA CYS A 62 11.93 1.61 4.09
C CYS A 62 11.41 2.76 3.22
N ALA A 63 10.79 2.43 2.08
CA ALA A 63 10.24 3.41 1.15
C ALA A 63 9.14 4.27 1.80
N ALA A 64 8.19 3.63 2.50
CA ALA A 64 7.06 4.31 3.13
C ALA A 64 7.49 5.18 4.34
N ALA A 65 8.47 4.73 5.13
CA ALA A 65 8.98 5.45 6.28
C ALA A 65 10.06 6.51 5.93
N GLY A 66 10.62 6.47 4.71
CA GLY A 66 11.71 7.36 4.30
C GLY A 66 13.02 7.06 5.03
N ILE A 67 13.33 5.79 5.25
CA ILE A 67 14.55 5.32 5.94
C ILE A 67 15.35 4.37 5.05
N THR A 68 16.64 4.25 5.36
CA THR A 68 17.51 3.28 4.67
C THR A 68 17.34 1.87 5.26
N TYR A 69 17.68 0.86 4.46
CA TYR A 69 17.70 -0.53 4.93
C TYR A 69 18.62 -0.74 6.14
N ARG A 70 19.75 0.00 6.21
CA ARG A 70 20.68 -0.06 7.35
C ARG A 70 20.06 0.50 8.63
N GLN A 71 19.31 1.59 8.53
CA GLN A 71 18.57 2.13 9.68
C GLN A 71 17.53 1.13 10.17
N LEU A 72 16.75 0.55 9.25
CA LEU A 72 15.76 -0.47 9.58
C LEU A 72 16.41 -1.68 10.28
N ASP A 73 17.49 -2.23 9.72
CA ASP A 73 18.17 -3.38 10.32
C ASP A 73 18.81 -3.05 11.67
N TYR A 74 19.46 -1.90 11.79
CA TYR A 74 20.05 -1.46 13.05
C TYR A 74 19.01 -1.27 14.15
N TRP A 75 17.87 -0.64 13.85
CA TRP A 75 16.79 -0.44 14.82
C TRP A 75 16.12 -1.75 15.24
N ALA A 76 15.93 -2.70 14.32
CA ALA A 76 15.43 -4.03 14.65
C ALA A 76 16.44 -4.81 15.51
N ARG A 77 17.72 -4.79 15.16
CA ARG A 77 18.77 -5.50 15.91
C ARG A 77 19.02 -4.94 17.31
N THR A 78 18.79 -3.64 17.50
CA THR A 78 18.99 -2.96 18.80
C THR A 78 17.70 -2.84 19.62
N GLY A 79 16.63 -3.50 19.18
CA GLY A 79 15.33 -3.49 19.86
C GLY A 79 14.70 -2.10 19.96
N LEU A 80 15.09 -1.14 19.11
CA LEU A 80 14.39 0.14 19.05
C LEU A 80 13.00 -0.05 18.43
N LEU A 81 12.93 -0.84 17.36
CA LEU A 81 11.68 -1.20 16.70
C LEU A 81 11.85 -2.51 15.94
N GLU A 82 11.11 -3.53 16.35
CA GLU A 82 11.12 -4.86 15.74
C GLU A 82 9.85 -5.09 14.92
N PRO A 83 9.89 -5.96 13.88
CA PRO A 83 8.69 -6.33 13.12
C PRO A 83 7.67 -7.03 14.01
N SER A 84 6.43 -6.53 14.04
CA SER A 84 5.34 -7.08 14.87
C SER A 84 4.58 -8.23 14.21
N VAL A 85 4.58 -8.32 12.87
CA VAL A 85 3.82 -9.34 12.14
C VAL A 85 4.60 -10.64 12.03
N ARG A 86 5.85 -10.55 11.56
CA ARG A 86 6.73 -11.71 11.42
C ARG A 86 8.17 -11.30 11.68
N SER A 87 8.75 -11.84 12.75
CA SER A 87 10.19 -11.74 12.98
C SER A 87 10.97 -12.70 12.08
N ALA A 88 12.24 -12.42 11.84
CA ALA A 88 13.13 -13.16 10.92
C ALA A 88 13.54 -14.57 11.43
N TYR A 89 12.82 -15.14 12.39
CA TYR A 89 13.12 -16.43 12.98
C TYR A 89 12.00 -17.44 12.65
N PRO A 90 12.31 -18.60 12.05
CA PRO A 90 13.63 -19.10 11.62
C PRO A 90 14.17 -18.38 10.36
N ALA A 91 15.47 -18.55 10.09
CA ALA A 91 16.30 -17.80 9.11
C ALA A 91 15.80 -17.78 7.65
N THR A 92 14.75 -18.53 7.32
CA THR A 92 14.11 -18.57 6.00
C THR A 92 12.87 -17.67 5.89
N SER A 93 12.37 -17.14 7.00
CA SER A 93 11.19 -16.27 7.00
C SER A 93 11.60 -14.80 6.78
N GLN A 94 10.90 -14.12 5.87
CA GLN A 94 11.12 -12.70 5.63
C GLN A 94 10.44 -11.88 6.74
N ARG A 95 11.10 -10.81 7.21
CA ARG A 95 10.51 -9.86 8.16
C ARG A 95 9.28 -9.21 7.54
N LEU A 96 8.18 -9.20 8.28
CA LEU A 96 6.98 -8.44 7.93
C LEU A 96 6.68 -7.42 9.02
N TYR A 97 6.52 -6.18 8.59
CA TYR A 97 6.17 -5.04 9.42
C TYR A 97 4.68 -4.74 9.27
N SER A 98 4.00 -4.43 10.36
CA SER A 98 2.62 -3.92 10.31
C SER A 98 2.57 -2.48 9.84
N PHE A 99 1.37 -1.97 9.55
CA PHE A 99 1.14 -0.53 9.37
C PHE A 99 1.70 0.29 10.55
N ARG A 100 1.42 -0.18 11.76
CA ARG A 100 1.83 0.46 13.00
C ARG A 100 3.35 0.53 13.14
N ASP A 101 4.04 -0.55 12.80
CA ASP A 101 5.51 -0.57 12.81
C ASP A 101 6.07 0.52 11.89
N ILE A 102 5.52 0.65 10.69
CA ILE A 102 6.00 1.64 9.71
C ILE A 102 5.67 3.07 10.15
N LEU A 103 4.51 3.28 10.79
CA LEU A 103 4.17 4.56 11.41
C LEU A 103 5.21 4.96 12.46
N LEU A 104 5.55 4.04 13.36
CA LEU A 104 6.54 4.27 14.40
C LEU A 104 7.95 4.48 13.80
N LEU A 105 8.34 3.72 12.78
CA LEU A 105 9.60 3.93 12.04
C LEU A 105 9.69 5.36 11.48
N LYS A 106 8.60 5.84 10.90
CA LYS A 106 8.52 7.20 10.33
C LYS A 106 8.56 8.28 11.41
N ILE A 107 7.93 8.06 12.56
CA ILE A 107 8.00 8.97 13.72
C ILE A 107 9.42 9.00 14.30
N VAL A 108 10.05 7.84 14.50
CA VAL A 108 11.45 7.73 14.95
C VAL A 108 12.37 8.52 14.03
N LYS A 109 12.21 8.38 12.72
CA LYS A 109 12.98 9.16 11.73
C LYS A 109 12.79 10.67 11.90
N ARG A 110 11.55 11.15 12.02
CA ARG A 110 11.25 12.58 12.20
C ARG A 110 11.81 13.14 13.50
N LEU A 111 11.76 12.37 14.60
CA LEU A 111 12.35 12.76 15.87
C LEU A 111 13.89 12.83 15.76
N LEU A 112 14.53 11.86 15.11
CA LEU A 112 15.98 11.90 14.87
C LEU A 112 16.39 13.12 14.01
N ASP A 113 15.62 13.43 12.97
CA ASP A 113 15.88 14.58 12.10
C ASP A 113 15.73 15.91 12.84
N ALA A 114 14.83 15.97 13.83
CA ALA A 114 14.67 17.12 14.71
C ALA A 114 15.75 17.19 15.81
N GLY A 115 16.70 16.26 15.84
CA GLY A 115 17.82 16.25 16.80
C GLY A 115 17.47 15.65 18.17
N VAL A 116 16.35 14.95 18.29
CA VAL A 116 15.94 14.31 19.56
C VAL A 116 16.89 13.15 19.88
N SER A 117 17.32 13.06 21.14
CA SER A 117 18.23 11.99 21.59
C SER A 117 17.61 10.60 21.44
N LEU A 118 18.43 9.59 21.12
CA LEU A 118 17.97 8.21 20.97
C LEU A 118 17.31 7.67 22.26
N GLN A 119 17.75 8.14 23.43
CA GLN A 119 17.17 7.75 24.70
C GLN A 119 15.72 8.24 24.82
N ASN A 120 15.45 9.52 24.51
CA ASN A 120 14.11 10.07 24.54
C ASN A 120 13.21 9.44 23.47
N ILE A 121 13.78 9.12 22.31
CA ILE A 121 13.06 8.40 21.26
C ILE A 121 12.63 7.02 21.74
N ARG A 122 13.48 6.26 22.45
CA ARG A 122 13.08 4.96 23.02
C ARG A 122 11.89 5.09 23.97
N VAL A 123 11.90 6.11 24.83
CA VAL A 123 10.79 6.38 25.76
C VAL A 123 9.51 6.70 24.99
N ALA A 124 9.58 7.58 23.98
CA ALA A 124 8.43 7.94 23.16
C ALA A 124 7.88 6.73 22.38
N VAL A 125 8.74 5.91 21.78
CA VAL A 125 8.33 4.70 21.04
C VAL A 125 7.63 3.71 21.97
N ALA A 126 8.15 3.47 23.17
CA ALA A 126 7.52 2.58 24.14
C ALA A 126 6.10 3.07 24.51
N HIS A 127 5.93 4.38 24.71
CA HIS A 127 4.62 4.98 24.97
C HIS A 127 3.66 4.76 23.80
N LEU A 128 4.10 5.08 22.58
CA LEU A 128 3.29 4.93 21.36
C LEU A 128 2.94 3.48 21.03
N GLN A 129 3.75 2.50 21.44
CA GLN A 129 3.46 1.07 21.32
C GLN A 129 2.38 0.58 22.29
N SER A 130 2.21 1.27 23.43
CA SER A 130 1.16 0.95 24.40
C SER A 130 -0.20 1.61 24.11
N ALA A 131 -0.23 2.66 23.28
CA ALA A 131 -1.46 3.37 22.92
C ALA A 131 -2.36 2.56 21.98
N ASP A 132 -3.68 2.79 22.00
CA ASP A 132 -4.59 2.19 21.01
C ASP A 132 -4.52 2.92 19.67
N GLN A 133 -4.89 2.23 18.58
CA GLN A 133 -4.86 2.81 17.22
C GLN A 133 -5.74 4.08 17.11
N ALA A 134 -6.90 4.08 17.76
CA ALA A 134 -7.81 5.22 17.75
C ALA A 134 -7.17 6.47 18.38
N ASP A 135 -6.43 6.28 19.47
CA ASP A 135 -5.80 7.36 20.23
C ASP A 135 -4.65 8.04 19.46
N LEU A 136 -3.94 7.27 18.63
CA LEU A 136 -2.82 7.79 17.84
C LEU A 136 -3.25 8.86 16.82
N THR A 137 -4.48 8.81 16.31
CA THR A 137 -4.94 9.75 15.28
C THR A 137 -5.18 11.17 15.81
N GLY A 138 -5.53 11.32 17.08
CA GLY A 138 -5.70 12.62 17.76
C GLY A 138 -4.41 13.17 18.36
N LEU A 139 -3.30 12.43 18.25
CA LEU A 139 -2.08 12.71 18.98
C LEU A 139 -1.16 13.69 18.27
N THR A 140 -0.57 14.61 19.04
CA THR A 140 0.55 15.43 18.62
C THR A 140 1.72 15.23 19.58
N LEU A 141 2.86 14.80 19.04
CA LEU A 141 4.11 14.75 19.79
C LEU A 141 4.80 16.10 19.71
N MET A 142 5.21 16.65 20.85
CA MET A 142 5.94 17.91 20.95
C MET A 142 7.30 17.65 21.57
N CYS A 143 8.37 18.24 21.03
CA CYS A 143 9.70 18.06 21.58
C CYS A 143 10.47 19.38 21.65
N ASP A 144 11.13 19.64 22.78
CA ASP A 144 12.00 20.80 23.02
C ASP A 144 13.50 20.46 22.90
N GLY A 145 13.82 19.28 22.35
CA GLY A 145 15.16 18.71 22.23
C GLY A 145 15.59 17.87 23.45
N ALA A 146 15.02 18.12 24.63
CA ALA A 146 15.34 17.41 25.87
C ALA A 146 14.27 16.42 26.30
N THR A 147 13.00 16.70 25.99
CA THR A 147 11.84 15.89 26.39
C THR A 147 10.87 15.75 25.22
N VAL A 148 10.20 14.60 25.12
CA VAL A 148 9.07 14.40 24.20
C VAL A 148 7.79 14.38 25.02
N TYR A 149 6.87 15.26 24.66
CA TYR A 149 5.56 15.41 25.28
C TYR A 149 4.50 14.86 24.34
N GLU A 150 3.48 14.25 24.94
CA GLU A 150 2.27 13.88 24.26
C GLU A 150 1.20 14.95 24.50
N CYS A 151 0.61 15.45 23.42
CA CYS A 151 -0.47 16.42 23.45
C CYS A 151 -1.69 15.85 22.73
N THR A 152 -2.83 15.82 23.42
CA THR A 152 -4.13 15.43 22.88
C THR A 152 -5.06 16.63 22.68
N THR A 153 -4.64 17.82 23.15
CA THR A 153 -5.41 19.06 23.04
C THR A 153 -4.53 20.22 22.58
N ALA A 154 -5.14 21.20 21.90
CA ALA A 154 -4.43 22.42 21.48
C ALA A 154 -3.92 23.25 22.67
N GLN A 155 -4.61 23.21 23.81
CA GLN A 155 -4.21 23.98 24.99
C GLN A 155 -2.88 23.48 25.57
N GLN A 156 -2.66 22.16 25.61
CA GLN A 156 -1.37 21.58 26.03
C GLN A 156 -0.21 22.05 25.14
N VAL A 157 -0.44 22.13 23.82
CA VAL A 157 0.55 22.65 22.87
C VAL A 157 0.87 24.12 23.17
N VAL A 158 -0.15 24.94 23.41
CA VAL A 158 0.02 26.36 23.78
C VAL A 158 0.77 26.50 25.10
N ASP A 159 0.49 25.66 26.09
CA ASP A 159 1.12 25.73 27.39
C ASP A 159 2.62 25.37 27.34
N LEU A 160 3.01 24.42 26.48
CA LEU A 160 4.43 24.15 26.20
C LEU A 160 5.14 25.37 25.59
N LEU A 161 4.48 26.07 24.66
CA LEU A 161 5.03 27.25 24.00
C LEU A 161 5.20 28.44 24.94
N LYS A 162 4.33 28.59 25.94
CA LYS A 162 4.42 29.69 26.93
C LYS A 162 5.72 29.69 27.73
N GLY A 163 6.42 28.55 27.80
CA GLY A 163 7.74 28.46 28.43
C GLY A 163 8.85 29.22 27.70
N GLY A 164 8.59 29.75 26.49
CA GLY A 164 9.59 30.49 25.70
C GLY A 164 10.61 29.59 25.00
N HIS A 165 10.43 28.26 25.06
CA HIS A 165 11.26 27.28 24.39
C HIS A 165 10.80 27.04 22.96
N GLY A 166 11.75 26.85 22.05
CA GLY A 166 11.47 26.36 20.70
C GLY A 166 11.05 24.89 20.75
N VAL A 167 9.95 24.54 20.12
CA VAL A 167 9.43 23.17 20.09
C VAL A 167 9.20 22.70 18.66
N PHE A 168 9.47 21.43 18.42
CA PHE A 168 9.17 20.71 17.19
C PHE A 168 7.95 19.83 17.41
N GLY A 169 6.95 19.93 16.54
CA GLY A 169 5.70 19.19 16.62
C GLY A 169 5.54 18.15 15.51
N ILE A 170 5.09 16.95 15.86
CA ILE A 170 4.65 15.91 14.92
C ILE A 170 3.20 15.57 15.21
N ALA A 171 2.29 16.01 14.34
CA ALA A 171 0.91 15.57 14.36
C ALA A 171 0.84 14.11 13.85
N VAL A 172 0.69 13.15 14.76
CA VAL A 172 0.72 11.71 14.46
C VAL A 172 -0.41 11.34 13.50
N GLY A 173 -1.60 11.91 13.68
CA GLY A 173 -2.73 11.71 12.76
C GLY A 173 -2.42 12.12 11.31
N ALA A 174 -1.65 13.19 11.10
CA ALA A 174 -1.24 13.59 9.75
C ALA A 174 -0.25 12.57 9.15
N VAL A 175 0.69 12.06 9.95
CA VAL A 175 1.62 11.00 9.52
C VAL A 175 0.88 9.71 9.20
N TRP A 176 -0.15 9.37 9.98
CA TRP A 176 -1.01 8.23 9.72
C TRP A 176 -1.67 8.31 8.35
N GLN A 177 -2.35 9.42 8.06
CA GLN A 177 -3.05 9.60 6.77
C GLN A 177 -2.08 9.61 5.59
N GLU A 178 -0.92 10.26 5.74
CA GLU A 178 0.15 10.22 4.74
C GLU A 178 0.62 8.79 4.48
N LEU A 179 0.76 7.98 5.54
CA LEU A 179 1.23 6.61 5.45
C LEU A 179 0.19 5.68 4.82
N GLU A 180 -1.09 5.84 5.15
CA GLU A 180 -2.20 5.09 4.55
C GLU A 180 -2.24 5.29 3.03
N LEU A 181 -2.09 6.53 2.57
CA LEU A 181 -2.01 6.86 1.15
C LEU A 181 -0.74 6.32 0.46
N ALA A 182 0.38 6.26 1.17
CA ALA A 182 1.62 5.70 0.64
C ALA A 182 1.51 4.18 0.50
N LEU A 183 1.15 3.48 1.58
CA LEU A 183 1.09 2.02 1.60
C LEU A 183 -0.03 1.45 0.73
N GLY A 184 -1.13 2.18 0.52
CA GLY A 184 -2.18 1.79 -0.43
C GLY A 184 -1.71 1.65 -1.88
N ARG A 185 -0.50 2.12 -2.22
CA ARG A 185 0.11 2.02 -3.55
C ARG A 185 1.30 1.06 -3.60
N LEU A 186 1.79 0.57 -2.46
CA LEU A 186 3.00 -0.24 -2.38
C LEU A 186 2.68 -1.73 -2.26
N HIS A 187 3.68 -2.57 -2.54
CA HIS A 187 3.54 -4.02 -2.39
C HIS A 187 3.38 -4.43 -0.94
N ALA A 188 2.42 -5.31 -0.67
CA ALA A 188 2.18 -5.90 0.64
C ALA A 188 2.12 -7.43 0.57
N GLU A 189 2.10 -8.10 1.72
CA GLU A 189 1.91 -9.55 1.85
C GLU A 189 0.71 -9.81 2.76
N ARG A 190 -0.19 -10.69 2.33
CA ARG A 190 -1.23 -11.22 3.19
C ARG A 190 -0.61 -12.13 4.25
N THR A 191 -0.91 -11.87 5.52
CA THR A 191 -0.27 -12.56 6.64
C THR A 191 -0.76 -14.01 6.79
N ASP A 192 -1.99 -14.30 6.36
CA ASP A 192 -2.67 -15.60 6.44
C ASP A 192 -2.29 -16.57 5.30
N THR A 193 -2.11 -16.04 4.10
CA THR A 193 -1.93 -16.80 2.85
C THR A 193 -0.53 -16.68 2.25
N GLY A 194 0.24 -15.67 2.65
CA GLY A 194 1.54 -15.34 2.06
C GLY A 194 1.44 -14.72 0.65
N GLU A 195 0.22 -14.46 0.17
CA GLU A 195 -0.01 -13.86 -1.14
C GLU A 195 0.58 -12.44 -1.19
N THR A 196 1.32 -12.14 -2.25
CA THR A 196 1.83 -10.78 -2.48
C THR A 196 0.75 -9.93 -3.12
N LEU A 197 0.31 -8.90 -2.42
CA LEU A 197 -0.60 -7.87 -2.91
C LEU A 197 0.21 -6.85 -3.71
N VAL A 198 0.04 -6.85 -5.03
CA VAL A 198 0.80 -5.98 -5.94
C VAL A 198 0.22 -4.57 -5.93
N GLY A 199 0.82 -3.67 -5.15
CA GLY A 199 0.67 -2.23 -5.33
C GLY A 199 1.24 -1.74 -6.66
N HIS A 200 0.66 -0.68 -7.23
CA HIS A 200 1.22 0.02 -8.38
C HIS A 200 2.01 1.23 -7.91
N ASP A 201 3.30 1.05 -7.62
CA ASP A 201 4.21 2.17 -7.35
C ASP A 201 4.79 2.70 -8.68
N PRO A 202 4.45 3.93 -9.10
CA PRO A 202 5.03 4.52 -10.30
C PRO A 202 6.56 4.72 -10.20
N ALA A 203 7.13 4.74 -8.99
CA ALA A 203 8.56 4.93 -8.76
C ALA A 203 9.37 3.62 -8.67
N ASP A 204 8.73 2.44 -8.70
CA ASP A 204 9.45 1.16 -8.65
C ASP A 204 10.03 0.79 -10.03
N GLU A 205 11.10 1.51 -10.40
CA GLU A 205 11.88 1.24 -11.61
C GLU A 205 12.48 -0.18 -11.61
N LEU A 206 12.72 -0.79 -10.44
CA LEU A 206 13.34 -2.10 -10.34
C LEU A 206 12.36 -3.21 -10.70
N ALA A 207 11.10 -3.10 -10.27
CA ALA A 207 10.01 -3.98 -10.70
C ALA A 207 9.75 -3.83 -12.21
N GLN A 208 9.76 -2.60 -12.74
CA GLN A 208 9.64 -2.36 -14.19
C GLN A 208 10.79 -3.01 -14.97
N ARG A 209 12.02 -2.96 -14.44
CA ARG A 209 13.18 -3.62 -15.06
C ARG A 209 13.08 -5.15 -15.01
N ARG A 210 12.56 -5.73 -13.94
CA ARG A 210 12.32 -7.19 -13.86
C ARG A 210 11.26 -7.65 -14.85
N ASN A 211 10.17 -6.90 -15.00
CA ASN A 211 9.09 -7.24 -15.94
C ASN A 211 9.46 -7.03 -17.42
N ARG A 212 10.48 -6.19 -17.72
CA ARG A 212 11.02 -6.02 -19.09
C ARG A 212 12.06 -7.07 -19.49
N ALA A 213 12.63 -7.79 -18.52
CA ALA A 213 13.68 -8.78 -18.75
C ALA A 213 13.12 -10.20 -18.96
N VAL A 214 11.79 -10.35 -19.09
CA VAL A 214 11.07 -11.59 -19.36
C VAL A 214 10.46 -11.53 -20.76
#